data_AF-A0A1V4AXE9-F1
#
_entry.id   AF-A0A1V4AXE9-F1
#
_cell.length_a   1.000
_cell.length_b   1.000
_cell.length_c   1.000
_cell.angle_alpha   90.00
_cell.angle_beta   90.00
_cell.angle_gamma   90.00
#
_symmetry.space_group_name_H-M   'P 1'
#
loop_
_entity.id
_entity.type
_entity.pdbx_description
1 polymer ?
#
loop_
_entity_poly.entity_id
_entity_poly.type
_entity_poly.pdbx_seq_one_letter_code
_entity_poly.pdbx_strand_id
1 'polypeptide(L)'
;MNSKYRSALFGMMSKYTDERGIALIATLAIVAIIALASGIAVITTNMDIKISSNYKSSVQALYAAQAGIEEARNRLRGSSLASNYAGDPSASPNENWSAYILTLNAWQTSDDPNYSNSYTNYIPQYSPFNHTNTTIVVNSLQTASSYWVKIRHKREFDAEQAGHTITSRHYNDNDGSTATHTAGVRGNIIYYGYEDPLAPTIAVQFTSSTPPPKYKPVEIITAYGISGGSLKIIEIEVVHHPGPPILAPLYSKYSVEINGSSATVSGNDTCSTNPPIPPAYVLNPPDGRHKRHSQLNWFSIIATNWTNRCGYYGIY
;
A
#
# COMPACT_ATOMS: atom_id res chain seq x y z
N MET A 1 82.74 41.43 70.03
CA MET A 1 81.65 40.47 70.33
C MET A 1 80.39 41.27 70.66
N ASN A 2 79.39 41.28 69.77
CA ASN A 2 78.15 42.02 70.00
C ASN A 2 76.97 41.16 69.51
N SER A 3 76.38 40.38 70.41
CA SER A 3 75.38 39.32 70.12
C SER A 3 73.93 39.79 70.25
N LYS A 4 73.65 41.08 70.12
CA LYS A 4 72.32 41.65 70.46
C LYS A 4 71.31 41.79 69.32
N TYR A 5 71.63 41.42 68.08
CA TYR A 5 70.73 41.62 66.93
C TYR A 5 70.21 40.35 66.25
N ARG A 6 70.45 39.16 66.80
CA ARG A 6 70.02 37.89 66.19
C ARG A 6 68.61 37.41 66.58
N SER A 7 67.91 38.09 67.48
CA SER A 7 66.68 37.56 68.10
C SER A 7 65.37 38.23 67.66
N ALA A 8 65.41 39.20 66.74
CA ALA A 8 64.20 39.87 66.24
C ALA A 8 63.78 39.42 64.82
N LEU A 9 64.62 38.66 64.11
CA LEU A 9 64.33 38.24 62.73
C LEU A 9 63.63 36.87 62.63
N PHE A 10 63.48 36.15 63.75
CA PHE A 10 62.86 34.81 63.78
C PHE A 10 61.46 34.79 64.40
N GLY A 11 60.99 35.90 64.99
CA GLY A 11 59.69 36.00 65.64
C GLY A 11 58.54 36.47 64.74
N MET A 12 58.82 36.78 63.47
CA MET A 12 57.85 37.39 62.55
C MET A 12 57.63 36.58 61.27
N MET A 13 57.87 35.27 61.30
CA MET A 13 57.56 34.33 60.20
C MET A 13 56.77 33.10 60.69
N SER A 14 55.89 33.30 61.65
CA SER A 14 54.84 32.31 61.95
C SER A 14 53.52 33.04 62.15
N LYS A 15 53.14 33.85 61.16
CA LYS A 15 51.72 33.87 60.80
C LYS A 15 51.47 32.47 60.26
N TYR A 16 50.97 31.59 61.11
CA TYR A 16 50.25 30.41 60.65
C TYR A 16 49.24 30.90 59.63
N THR A 17 49.61 30.77 58.36
CA THR A 17 48.69 30.79 57.24
C THR A 17 47.66 29.72 57.57
N ASP A 18 46.39 30.12 57.64
CA ASP A 18 45.30 29.22 57.99
C ASP A 18 45.01 28.31 56.78
N GLU A 19 45.97 27.42 56.46
CA GLU A 19 45.95 26.56 55.27
C GLU A 19 44.82 25.54 55.31
N ARG A 20 44.24 25.33 56.50
CA ARG A 20 43.04 24.51 56.70
C ARG A 20 41.82 25.13 56.03
N GLY A 21 41.71 26.46 56.00
CA GLY A 21 40.62 27.17 55.32
C GLY A 21 40.73 27.07 53.80
N ILE A 22 41.93 27.26 53.24
CA ILE A 22 42.13 27.18 51.78
C ILE A 22 42.01 25.75 51.26
N ALA A 23 42.43 24.73 52.02
CA ALA A 23 42.23 23.33 51.68
C ALA A 23 40.74 22.94 51.61
N LEU A 24 39.92 23.46 52.53
CA LEU A 24 38.47 23.25 52.50
C LEU A 24 37.84 23.91 51.27
N ILE A 25 38.22 25.14 50.95
CA ILE A 25 37.69 25.84 49.77
C ILE A 25 38.11 25.13 48.48
N ALA A 26 39.36 24.68 48.38
CA ALA A 26 39.87 23.96 47.22
C ALA A 26 39.16 22.61 47.02
N THR A 27 38.96 21.84 48.09
CA THR A 27 38.22 20.57 48.01
C THR A 27 36.75 20.79 47.64
N LEU A 28 36.08 21.78 48.22
CA LEU A 28 34.71 22.16 47.83
C LEU A 28 34.62 22.61 46.37
N ALA A 29 35.59 23.40 45.90
CA ALA A 29 35.62 23.84 44.50
C ALA A 29 35.78 22.65 43.55
N ILE A 30 36.67 21.69 43.88
CA ILE A 30 36.85 20.47 43.08
C ILE A 30 35.58 19.61 43.09
N VAL A 31 34.96 19.40 44.26
CA VAL A 31 33.71 18.65 44.36
C VAL A 31 32.58 19.33 43.59
N ALA A 32 32.48 20.66 43.64
CA ALA A 32 31.50 21.42 42.88
C ALA A 32 31.70 21.26 41.36
N ILE A 33 32.95 21.32 40.88
CA ILE A 33 33.26 21.11 39.45
C ILE A 33 32.92 19.67 39.02
N ILE A 34 33.27 18.66 39.84
CA ILE A 34 32.94 17.26 39.56
C ILE A 34 31.43 17.04 39.55
N ALA A 35 30.69 17.66 40.48
CA ALA A 35 29.23 17.56 40.54
C ALA A 35 28.58 18.17 39.29
N LEU A 36 29.07 19.32 38.82
CA LEU A 36 28.59 19.94 37.58
C LEU A 36 28.90 19.07 36.35
N ALA A 37 30.13 18.57 36.23
CA ALA A 37 30.52 17.68 35.15
C ALA A 37 29.71 16.37 35.14
N SER A 38 29.49 15.78 36.32
CA SER A 38 28.67 14.57 36.49
C SER A 38 27.20 14.83 36.13
N GLY A 39 26.66 15.99 36.51
CA GLY A 39 25.30 16.39 36.15
C GLY A 39 25.11 16.49 34.64
N ILE A 40 26.05 17.12 33.93
CA ILE A 40 26.03 17.21 32.46
C ILE A 40 26.11 15.81 31.84
N ALA A 41 27.02 14.96 32.32
CA ALA A 41 27.18 13.60 31.81
C ALA A 41 25.89 12.77 31.93
N VAL A 42 25.17 12.88 33.06
CA VAL A 42 23.89 12.18 33.26
C VAL A 42 22.80 12.72 32.34
N ILE A 43 22.70 14.04 32.17
CA ILE A 43 21.70 14.66 31.28
C ILE A 43 21.96 14.24 29.83
N THR A 44 23.20 14.31 29.35
CA THR A 44 23.58 13.86 28.01
C THR A 44 23.24 12.39 27.81
N THR A 45 23.59 11.52 28.76
CA THR A 45 23.28 10.08 28.69
C THR A 45 21.76 9.84 28.62
N ASN A 46 20.98 10.55 29.42
CA ASN A 46 19.51 10.43 29.40
C ASN A 46 18.92 10.90 28.06
N MET A 47 19.48 11.95 27.45
CA MET A 47 19.07 12.39 26.11
C MET A 47 19.40 11.34 25.05
N ASP A 48 20.62 10.79 25.06
CA ASP A 48 21.04 9.75 24.12
C ASP A 48 20.17 8.48 24.22
N ILE A 49 19.82 8.07 25.44
CA ILE A 49 18.90 6.94 25.69
C ILE A 49 17.52 7.25 25.11
N LYS A 50 16.98 8.46 25.34
CA LYS A 50 15.66 8.84 24.81
C LYS A 50 15.64 8.90 23.29
N ILE A 51 16.68 9.46 22.67
CA ILE A 51 16.82 9.50 21.20
C ILE A 51 16.89 8.07 20.65
N SER A 52 17.74 7.23 21.24
CA SER A 52 17.90 5.83 20.83
C SER A 52 16.61 5.03 20.97
N SER A 53 15.87 5.23 22.08
CA SER A 53 14.58 4.59 22.33
C SER A 53 13.52 5.05 21.32
N ASN A 54 13.46 6.34 21.02
CA ASN A 54 12.54 6.89 20.02
C ASN A 54 12.85 6.37 18.62
N TYR A 55 14.14 6.30 18.24
CA TYR A 55 14.57 5.75 16.97
C TYR A 55 14.20 4.26 16.86
N LYS A 56 14.51 3.45 17.88
CA LYS A 56 14.14 2.03 17.92
C LYS A 56 12.63 1.82 17.79
N SER A 57 11.84 2.57 18.55
CA SER A 57 10.38 2.49 18.53
C SER A 57 9.81 2.90 17.16
N SER A 58 10.39 3.94 16.54
CA SER A 58 10.06 4.38 15.18
C SER A 58 10.35 3.31 14.12
N VAL A 59 11.48 2.62 14.21
CA VAL A 59 11.84 1.53 13.29
C VAL A 59 10.91 0.33 13.48
N GLN A 60 10.59 -0.04 14.72
CA GLN A 60 9.64 -1.11 15.02
C GLN A 60 8.23 -0.80 14.52
N ALA A 61 7.77 0.46 14.69
CA ALA A 61 6.49 0.92 14.16
C ALA A 61 6.45 0.81 12.63
N LEU A 62 7.55 1.13 11.93
CA LEU A 62 7.64 0.95 10.48
C LEU A 62 7.52 -0.53 10.08
N TYR A 63 8.24 -1.43 10.76
CA TYR A 63 8.13 -2.86 10.49
C TYR A 63 6.74 -3.41 10.77
N ALA A 64 6.06 -2.92 11.82
CA ALA A 64 4.68 -3.28 12.10
C ALA A 64 3.74 -2.83 10.96
N ALA A 65 3.92 -1.61 10.43
CA ALA A 65 3.15 -1.13 9.29
C ALA A 65 3.38 -2.00 8.04
N GLN A 66 4.63 -2.35 7.74
CA GLN A 66 4.96 -3.25 6.63
C GLN A 66 4.30 -4.62 6.80
N ALA A 67 4.32 -5.17 8.02
CA ALA A 67 3.69 -6.45 8.31
C ALA A 67 2.16 -6.42 8.04
N GLY A 68 1.51 -5.29 8.35
CA GLY A 68 0.10 -5.06 8.02
C GLY A 68 -0.16 -4.97 6.52
N ILE A 69 0.69 -4.25 5.77
CA ILE A 69 0.61 -4.21 4.30
C ILE A 69 0.69 -5.61 3.69
N GLU A 70 1.65 -6.41 4.14
CA GLU A 70 1.87 -7.78 3.63
C GLU A 70 0.67 -8.69 3.91
N GLU A 71 0.08 -8.58 5.11
CA GLU A 71 -1.14 -9.31 5.43
C GLU A 71 -2.32 -8.89 4.54
N ALA A 72 -2.54 -7.58 4.39
CA ALA A 72 -3.60 -7.05 3.56
C ALA A 72 -3.47 -7.52 2.11
N ARG A 73 -2.25 -7.42 1.55
CA ARG A 73 -1.96 -7.92 0.19
C ARG A 73 -2.26 -9.42 0.06
N ASN A 74 -1.87 -10.23 1.04
CA ASN A 74 -2.15 -11.66 1.00
C ASN A 74 -3.66 -11.95 1.03
N ARG A 75 -4.42 -11.21 1.84
CA ARG A 75 -5.88 -11.37 1.92
C ARG A 75 -6.60 -10.89 0.65
N LEU A 76 -6.09 -9.87 -0.03
CA LEU A 76 -6.66 -9.39 -1.31
C LEU A 76 -6.43 -10.35 -2.48
N ARG A 77 -5.39 -11.20 -2.42
CA ARG A 77 -5.12 -12.23 -3.42
C ARG A 77 -6.01 -13.47 -3.26
N GLY A 78 -6.67 -13.62 -2.12
CA GLY A 78 -7.53 -14.75 -1.82
C GLY A 78 -8.82 -14.78 -2.65
N SER A 79 -9.55 -15.89 -2.59
CA SER A 79 -10.91 -15.99 -3.11
C SER A 79 -11.85 -15.11 -2.27
N SER A 80 -12.84 -14.48 -2.90
CA SER A 80 -13.92 -13.78 -2.19
C SER A 80 -14.79 -14.70 -1.31
N LEU A 81 -14.64 -16.01 -1.46
CA LEU A 81 -15.27 -17.03 -0.61
C LEU A 81 -14.38 -17.45 0.56
N ALA A 82 -13.12 -17.01 0.60
CA ALA A 82 -12.19 -17.34 1.67
C ALA A 82 -12.57 -16.57 2.94
N SER A 83 -12.52 -17.26 4.09
CA SER A 83 -12.99 -16.71 5.37
C SER A 83 -12.17 -15.53 5.91
N ASN A 84 -10.94 -15.38 5.45
CA ASN A 84 -10.04 -14.28 5.79
C ASN A 84 -9.92 -13.24 4.67
N TYR A 85 -10.76 -13.31 3.63
CA TYR A 85 -10.74 -12.34 2.54
C TYR A 85 -11.04 -10.93 3.05
N ALA A 86 -10.20 -9.99 2.66
CA ALA A 86 -10.30 -8.59 3.05
C ALA A 86 -10.54 -7.66 1.84
N GLY A 87 -10.98 -8.22 0.71
CA GLY A 87 -11.37 -7.48 -0.48
C GLY A 87 -12.89 -7.35 -0.61
N ASP A 88 -13.34 -6.67 -1.66
CA ASP A 88 -14.76 -6.45 -1.90
C ASP A 88 -15.48 -7.75 -2.29
N PRO A 89 -16.43 -8.24 -1.46
CA PRO A 89 -17.14 -9.49 -1.76
C PRO A 89 -18.22 -9.33 -2.82
N SER A 90 -18.54 -8.09 -3.19
CA SER A 90 -19.66 -7.78 -4.08
C SER A 90 -19.37 -8.27 -5.50
N ALA A 91 -20.40 -8.81 -6.17
CA ALA A 91 -20.26 -9.27 -7.56
C ALA A 91 -19.89 -8.12 -8.52
N SER A 92 -20.41 -6.92 -8.24
CA SER A 92 -19.96 -5.66 -8.83
C SER A 92 -19.29 -4.83 -7.71
N PRO A 93 -18.07 -4.31 -7.93
CA PRO A 93 -17.37 -3.54 -6.90
C PRO A 93 -18.22 -2.38 -6.36
N ASN A 94 -18.40 -2.34 -5.04
CA ASN A 94 -19.08 -1.27 -4.35
C ASN A 94 -18.12 -0.10 -4.20
N GLU A 95 -18.47 1.01 -4.84
CA GLU A 95 -17.78 2.29 -4.76
C GLU A 95 -17.36 2.72 -3.34
N ASN A 96 -18.25 2.54 -2.36
CA ASN A 96 -18.02 2.93 -0.98
C ASN A 96 -17.52 1.75 -0.13
N TRP A 97 -16.86 0.77 -0.73
CA TRP A 97 -16.27 -0.32 -0.01
C TRP A 97 -14.97 0.08 0.70
N SER A 98 -14.85 -0.34 1.96
CA SER A 98 -13.60 -0.34 2.72
C SER A 98 -13.57 -1.49 3.74
N ALA A 99 -12.37 -1.99 4.03
CA ALA A 99 -12.11 -3.04 5.00
C ALA A 99 -11.09 -2.60 6.06
N TYR A 100 -11.16 -3.18 7.25
CA TYR A 100 -10.15 -3.02 8.29
C TYR A 100 -9.54 -4.34 8.75
N ILE A 101 -8.23 -4.33 8.96
CA ILE A 101 -7.50 -5.41 9.64
C ILE A 101 -6.92 -4.84 10.93
N LEU A 102 -7.25 -5.44 12.06
CA LEU A 102 -6.94 -4.94 13.40
C LEU A 102 -6.14 -5.98 14.17
N THR A 103 -5.00 -5.59 14.76
CA THR A 103 -4.28 -6.44 15.73
C THR A 103 -4.64 -6.15 17.18
N LEU A 104 -5.33 -5.03 17.45
CA LEU A 104 -5.71 -4.57 18.79
C LEU A 104 -7.22 -4.30 18.87
N ASN A 105 -7.83 -4.70 19.99
CA ASN A 105 -9.25 -4.42 20.30
C ASN A 105 -9.49 -2.98 20.79
N ALA A 106 -8.41 -2.26 21.12
CA ALA A 106 -8.46 -0.88 21.57
C ALA A 106 -8.60 0.14 20.42
N TRP A 107 -8.53 -0.30 19.17
CA TRP A 107 -8.71 0.57 18.00
C TRP A 107 -10.10 1.22 18.03
N GLN A 108 -10.17 2.49 17.68
CA GLN A 108 -11.40 3.26 17.57
C GLN A 108 -11.47 3.95 16.22
N THR A 109 -12.69 4.28 15.77
CA THR A 109 -12.89 4.99 14.50
C THR A 109 -12.21 6.36 14.45
N SER A 110 -11.96 6.98 15.61
CA SER A 110 -11.19 8.23 15.74
C SER A 110 -9.70 8.07 15.45
N ASP A 111 -9.17 6.86 15.48
CA ASP A 111 -7.75 6.58 15.18
C ASP A 111 -7.46 6.70 13.68
N ASP A 112 -8.48 6.60 12.83
CA ASP A 112 -8.39 6.81 11.39
C ASP A 112 -8.85 8.23 11.02
N PRO A 113 -7.93 9.16 10.68
CA PRO A 113 -8.28 10.52 10.28
C PRO A 113 -9.18 10.59 9.03
N ASN A 114 -9.17 9.52 8.23
CA ASN A 114 -9.93 9.40 6.98
C ASN A 114 -11.17 8.50 7.16
N TYR A 115 -11.55 8.18 8.39
CA TYR A 115 -12.74 7.39 8.67
C TYR A 115 -14.00 8.12 8.16
N SER A 116 -14.88 7.40 7.49
CA SER A 116 -16.15 7.96 7.02
C SER A 116 -17.24 6.90 7.06
N ASN A 117 -18.38 7.25 7.67
CA ASN A 117 -19.55 6.38 7.78
C ASN A 117 -20.21 6.09 6.41
N SER A 118 -19.84 6.81 5.36
CA SER A 118 -20.30 6.51 4.00
C SER A 118 -19.68 5.22 3.46
N TYR A 119 -18.53 4.80 3.97
CA TYR A 119 -17.92 3.54 3.61
C TYR A 119 -18.53 2.36 4.37
N THR A 120 -18.41 1.15 3.81
CA THR A 120 -18.82 -0.08 4.47
C THR A 120 -18.06 -0.34 5.77
N ASN A 121 -16.76 0.02 5.83
CA ASN A 121 -15.89 -0.13 7.00
C ASN A 121 -15.97 -1.51 7.65
N TYR A 122 -16.03 -2.57 6.85
CA TYR A 122 -16.24 -3.90 7.40
C TYR A 122 -14.92 -4.47 7.96
N ILE A 123 -15.05 -5.31 8.98
CA ILE A 123 -13.97 -5.99 9.69
C ILE A 123 -14.20 -7.48 9.47
N PRO A 124 -13.46 -8.12 8.54
CA PRO A 124 -13.63 -9.53 8.20
C PRO A 124 -13.59 -10.43 9.44
N GLN A 125 -14.57 -11.32 9.57
CA GLN A 125 -14.61 -12.35 10.61
C GLN A 125 -14.50 -13.75 9.99
N TYR A 126 -13.70 -14.60 10.63
CA TYR A 126 -13.47 -15.97 10.20
C TYR A 126 -14.58 -16.94 10.62
N SER A 127 -15.25 -16.68 11.77
CA SER A 127 -16.28 -17.56 12.33
C SER A 127 -17.28 -16.78 13.20
N PRO A 128 -18.58 -16.73 12.83
CA PRO A 128 -19.08 -17.07 11.50
C PRO A 128 -18.46 -16.15 10.44
N PHE A 129 -18.32 -16.68 9.23
CA PHE A 129 -17.87 -15.90 8.09
C PHE A 129 -18.81 -14.71 7.85
N ASN A 130 -18.28 -13.49 7.88
CA ASN A 130 -19.08 -12.28 7.74
C ASN A 130 -18.31 -11.16 7.04
N HIS A 131 -18.77 -10.76 5.86
CA HIS A 131 -18.22 -9.68 5.05
C HIS A 131 -18.98 -8.34 5.19
N THR A 132 -19.89 -8.25 6.14
CA THR A 132 -20.62 -7.02 6.49
C THR A 132 -20.47 -6.65 7.97
N ASN A 133 -19.64 -7.38 8.73
CA ASN A 133 -19.40 -7.09 10.13
C ASN A 133 -18.70 -5.74 10.27
N THR A 134 -19.25 -4.82 11.07
CA THR A 134 -18.61 -3.54 11.41
C THR A 134 -18.17 -3.48 12.88
N THR A 135 -18.33 -4.58 13.61
CA THR A 135 -17.94 -4.67 15.02
C THR A 135 -16.42 -4.67 15.13
N ILE A 136 -15.90 -3.75 15.94
CA ILE A 136 -14.46 -3.63 16.25
C ILE A 136 -14.00 -4.89 16.97
N VAL A 137 -13.23 -5.72 16.28
CA VAL A 137 -12.67 -6.96 16.80
C VAL A 137 -11.30 -7.21 16.18
N VAL A 138 -10.39 -7.78 16.95
CA VAL A 138 -9.11 -8.25 16.43
C VAL A 138 -9.38 -9.33 15.41
N ASN A 139 -8.90 -9.13 14.18
CA ASN A 139 -9.07 -10.07 13.09
C ASN A 139 -7.77 -10.34 12.33
N SER A 140 -6.65 -9.70 12.70
CA SER A 140 -5.33 -10.01 12.14
C SER A 140 -4.88 -11.43 12.49
N LEU A 141 -4.16 -12.06 11.56
CA LEU A 141 -3.47 -13.33 11.78
C LEU A 141 -2.11 -13.15 12.44
N GLN A 142 -1.63 -11.90 12.56
CA GLN A 142 -0.35 -11.58 13.18
C GLN A 142 -0.57 -11.03 14.59
N THR A 143 0.20 -11.55 15.53
CA THR A 143 0.14 -11.13 16.95
C THR A 143 1.44 -10.51 17.45
N ALA A 144 2.53 -10.67 16.70
CA ALA A 144 3.85 -10.16 17.08
C ALA A 144 4.00 -8.64 16.88
N SER A 145 3.15 -8.03 16.08
CA SER A 145 3.22 -6.62 15.68
C SER A 145 1.91 -5.90 15.99
N SER A 146 2.00 -4.66 16.47
CA SER A 146 0.85 -3.79 16.70
C SER A 146 0.61 -2.91 15.49
N TYR A 147 -0.48 -3.14 14.77
CA TYR A 147 -0.87 -2.33 13.64
C TYR A 147 -2.37 -2.41 13.39
N TRP A 148 -2.85 -1.50 12.57
CA TRP A 148 -4.13 -1.66 11.88
C TRP A 148 -3.99 -1.23 10.43
N VAL A 149 -4.86 -1.75 9.58
CA VAL A 149 -4.84 -1.51 8.15
C VAL A 149 -6.23 -1.12 7.69
N LYS A 150 -6.30 -0.14 6.78
CA LYS A 150 -7.47 0.19 6.00
C LYS A 150 -7.23 -0.20 4.55
N ILE A 151 -8.20 -0.86 3.94
CA ILE A 151 -8.20 -1.19 2.52
C ILE A 151 -9.43 -0.54 1.90
N ARG A 152 -9.29 0.03 0.71
CA ARG A 152 -10.40 0.61 -0.05
C ARG A 152 -10.09 0.64 -1.54
N HIS A 153 -11.11 0.79 -2.37
CA HIS A 153 -10.90 1.07 -3.79
C HIS A 153 -10.30 2.46 -3.99
N LYS A 154 -9.39 2.58 -4.95
CA LYS A 154 -8.94 3.86 -5.49
C LYS A 154 -10.06 4.46 -6.34
N ARG A 155 -10.32 5.75 -6.13
CA ARG A 155 -11.33 6.52 -6.84
C ARG A 155 -10.67 7.65 -7.62
N GLU A 156 -11.39 8.26 -8.55
CA GLU A 156 -10.91 9.41 -9.33
C GLU A 156 -10.43 10.56 -8.44
N PHE A 157 -11.17 10.86 -7.36
CA PHE A 157 -10.76 11.85 -6.38
C PHE A 157 -9.35 11.59 -5.82
N ASP A 158 -8.97 10.33 -5.58
CA ASP A 158 -7.63 10.01 -5.06
C ASP A 158 -6.54 10.33 -6.09
N ALA A 159 -6.81 10.03 -7.37
CA ALA A 159 -5.89 10.35 -8.46
C ALA A 159 -5.77 11.86 -8.67
N GLU A 160 -6.88 12.61 -8.55
CA GLU A 160 -6.91 14.07 -8.61
C GLU A 160 -6.11 14.71 -7.46
N GLN A 161 -6.24 14.20 -6.23
CA GLN A 161 -5.42 14.65 -5.10
C GLN A 161 -3.93 14.39 -5.33
N ALA A 162 -3.59 13.34 -6.07
CA ALA A 162 -2.21 13.08 -6.48
C ALA A 162 -1.72 13.99 -7.62
N GLY A 163 -2.58 14.85 -8.19
CA GLY A 163 -2.25 15.79 -9.26
C GLY A 163 -2.64 15.31 -10.67
N HIS A 164 -3.58 14.37 -10.79
CA HIS A 164 -4.12 13.97 -12.09
C HIS A 164 -4.68 15.17 -12.84
N THR A 165 -4.23 15.35 -14.09
CA THR A 165 -4.73 16.35 -15.03
C THR A 165 -4.75 15.77 -16.44
N ILE A 166 -5.39 16.45 -17.39
CA ILE A 166 -5.42 16.04 -18.80
C ILE A 166 -4.00 15.90 -19.39
N THR A 167 -3.04 16.70 -18.92
CA THR A 167 -1.64 16.71 -19.36
C THR A 167 -0.72 15.82 -18.52
N SER A 168 -1.08 15.54 -17.26
CA SER A 168 -0.40 14.60 -16.37
C SER A 168 -1.40 13.53 -15.91
N ARG A 169 -1.67 12.57 -16.80
CA ARG A 169 -2.68 11.52 -16.55
C ARG A 169 -2.11 10.42 -15.68
N HIS A 170 -2.81 10.15 -14.59
CA HIS A 170 -2.56 8.97 -13.73
C HIS A 170 -3.43 7.75 -14.10
N TYR A 171 -4.48 7.97 -14.89
CA TYR A 171 -5.35 6.93 -15.43
C TYR A 171 -5.94 7.40 -16.76
N ASN A 172 -6.50 6.47 -17.54
CA ASN A 172 -7.30 6.77 -18.72
C ASN A 172 -8.76 6.93 -18.32
N ASP A 173 -9.30 8.15 -18.49
CA ASP A 173 -10.72 8.41 -18.29
C ASP A 173 -11.52 7.90 -19.50
N ASN A 174 -12.21 6.78 -19.33
CA ASN A 174 -13.11 6.20 -20.33
C ASN A 174 -14.57 6.16 -19.84
N ASP A 175 -14.92 6.85 -18.75
CA ASP A 175 -16.29 6.91 -18.25
C ASP A 175 -17.08 8.13 -18.76
N GLY A 176 -16.36 9.12 -19.30
CA GLY A 176 -16.93 10.32 -19.91
C GLY A 176 -17.23 11.46 -18.94
N SER A 177 -16.83 11.33 -17.67
CA SER A 177 -16.96 12.35 -16.64
C SER A 177 -15.75 13.31 -16.66
N THR A 178 -15.98 14.57 -17.02
CA THR A 178 -14.94 15.62 -16.92
C THR A 178 -15.05 16.45 -15.63
N ALA A 179 -15.93 16.06 -14.72
CA ALA A 179 -16.18 16.78 -13.48
C ALA A 179 -15.01 16.59 -12.51
N THR A 180 -14.61 17.67 -11.82
CA THR A 180 -13.68 17.57 -10.69
C THR A 180 -14.39 16.96 -9.49
N HIS A 181 -13.75 15.98 -8.86
CA HIS A 181 -14.32 15.24 -7.76
C HIS A 181 -13.98 15.88 -6.40
N THR A 182 -14.79 15.56 -5.40
CA THR A 182 -14.60 16.05 -4.03
C THR A 182 -14.60 14.89 -3.05
N ALA A 183 -14.22 15.13 -1.80
CA ALA A 183 -14.26 14.09 -0.76
C ALA A 183 -15.68 13.52 -0.53
N GLY A 184 -16.74 14.26 -0.87
CA GLY A 184 -18.13 13.80 -0.78
C GLY A 184 -18.65 13.10 -2.03
N VAL A 185 -18.06 13.40 -3.21
CA VAL A 185 -18.41 12.83 -4.51
C VAL A 185 -17.11 12.41 -5.19
N ARG A 186 -16.69 11.17 -4.95
CA ARG A 186 -15.32 10.71 -5.23
C ARG A 186 -15.05 10.27 -6.69
N GLY A 187 -16.06 10.31 -7.56
CA GLY A 187 -15.95 9.84 -8.95
C GLY A 187 -15.89 8.32 -9.07
N ASN A 188 -15.66 7.76 -10.23
CA ASN A 188 -15.72 6.31 -10.43
C ASN A 188 -14.56 5.54 -9.77
N ILE A 189 -14.69 4.21 -9.73
CA ILE A 189 -13.60 3.31 -9.31
C ILE A 189 -12.55 3.26 -10.42
N ILE A 190 -11.28 3.31 -10.03
CA ILE A 190 -10.17 3.08 -10.94
C ILE A 190 -9.88 1.58 -11.02
N TYR A 191 -9.81 1.04 -12.24
CA TYR A 191 -9.50 -0.35 -12.56
C TYR A 191 -8.11 -0.45 -13.18
N TYR A 192 -7.55 -1.66 -13.23
CA TYR A 192 -6.28 -1.93 -13.90
C TYR A 192 -6.43 -3.01 -14.98
N GLY A 193 -6.01 -2.71 -16.22
CA GLY A 193 -6.25 -3.60 -17.36
C GLY A 193 -5.88 -3.02 -18.71
N TYR A 194 -6.31 -3.67 -19.79
CA TYR A 194 -5.97 -3.35 -21.18
C TYR A 194 -7.04 -2.50 -21.89
N GLU A 195 -7.54 -1.46 -21.23
CA GLU A 195 -8.60 -0.57 -21.77
C GLU A 195 -8.05 0.71 -22.41
N ASP A 196 -6.79 0.70 -22.84
CA ASP A 196 -6.24 1.75 -23.70
C ASP A 196 -6.42 1.36 -25.19
N PRO A 197 -7.30 2.04 -25.95
CA PRO A 197 -7.47 1.75 -27.38
C PRO A 197 -6.21 1.98 -28.21
N LEU A 198 -5.31 2.85 -27.75
CA LEU A 198 -4.05 3.17 -28.42
C LEU A 198 -2.93 2.18 -28.06
N ALA A 199 -3.07 1.47 -26.94
CA ALA A 199 -2.09 0.53 -26.42
C ALA A 199 -2.75 -0.74 -25.83
N PRO A 200 -3.44 -1.56 -26.65
CA PRO A 200 -4.26 -2.69 -26.17
C PRO A 200 -3.46 -3.85 -25.54
N THR A 201 -2.13 -3.77 -25.54
CA THR A 201 -1.23 -4.76 -24.94
C THR A 201 -0.55 -4.25 -23.66
N ILE A 202 -0.75 -2.99 -23.29
CA ILE A 202 -0.14 -2.38 -22.11
C ILE A 202 -1.23 -2.22 -21.06
N ALA A 203 -1.00 -2.80 -19.88
CA ALA A 203 -1.94 -2.65 -18.77
C ALA A 203 -1.79 -1.26 -18.14
N VAL A 204 -2.90 -0.53 -18.05
CA VAL A 204 -2.98 0.83 -17.54
C VAL A 204 -4.08 0.93 -16.48
N GLN A 205 -4.01 1.98 -15.65
CA GLN A 205 -5.14 2.36 -14.80
C GLN A 205 -6.20 3.07 -15.66
N PHE A 206 -7.49 2.80 -15.46
CA PHE A 206 -8.57 3.42 -16.22
C PHE A 206 -9.87 3.50 -15.41
N THR A 207 -10.79 4.37 -15.82
CA THR A 207 -12.18 4.38 -15.33
C THR A 207 -13.13 3.94 -16.44
N SER A 208 -14.29 3.42 -16.08
CA SER A 208 -15.32 3.01 -17.05
C SER A 208 -16.70 3.07 -16.40
N SER A 209 -17.70 3.53 -17.15
CA SER A 209 -19.11 3.49 -16.76
C SER A 209 -19.70 2.07 -16.80
N THR A 210 -19.05 1.16 -17.53
CA THR A 210 -19.43 -0.26 -17.65
C THR A 210 -18.17 -1.14 -17.57
N PRO A 211 -17.52 -1.20 -16.39
CA PRO A 211 -16.23 -1.85 -16.25
C PRO A 211 -16.32 -3.34 -16.61
N PRO A 212 -15.43 -3.85 -17.48
CA PRO A 212 -15.45 -5.27 -17.85
C PRO A 212 -15.22 -6.15 -16.61
N PRO A 213 -16.00 -7.24 -16.44
CA PRO A 213 -15.93 -8.08 -15.25
C PRO A 213 -14.57 -8.76 -15.04
N LYS A 214 -13.74 -8.82 -16.09
CA LYS A 214 -12.38 -9.37 -16.06
C LYS A 214 -11.39 -8.52 -15.27
N TYR A 215 -11.56 -7.20 -15.22
CA TYR A 215 -10.61 -6.32 -14.54
C TYR A 215 -11.03 -6.07 -13.10
N LYS A 216 -10.03 -5.86 -12.25
CA LYS A 216 -10.24 -5.62 -10.82
C LYS A 216 -9.94 -4.16 -10.49
N PRO A 217 -10.60 -3.61 -9.46
CA PRO A 217 -10.25 -2.31 -8.92
C PRO A 217 -8.76 -2.23 -8.56
N VAL A 218 -8.22 -1.02 -8.62
CA VAL A 218 -6.98 -0.67 -7.93
C VAL A 218 -7.33 -0.44 -6.47
N GLU A 219 -6.64 -1.09 -5.53
CA GLU A 219 -6.87 -0.87 -4.11
C GLU A 219 -5.77 -0.01 -3.47
N ILE A 220 -6.19 0.85 -2.54
CA ILE A 220 -5.29 1.57 -1.63
C ILE A 220 -5.27 0.83 -0.31
N ILE A 221 -4.07 0.46 0.13
CA ILE A 221 -3.81 -0.13 1.44
C ILE A 221 -3.05 0.90 2.28
N THR A 222 -3.66 1.34 3.38
CA THR A 222 -3.02 2.24 4.35
C THR A 222 -2.82 1.48 5.67
N ALA A 223 -1.56 1.21 6.04
CA ALA A 223 -1.22 0.53 7.28
C ALA A 223 -0.58 1.48 8.30
N TYR A 224 -1.03 1.37 9.55
CA TYR A 224 -0.61 2.17 10.69
C TYR A 224 0.06 1.24 11.69
N GLY A 225 1.39 1.28 11.75
CA GLY A 225 2.19 0.50 12.67
C GLY A 225 2.55 1.27 13.93
N ILE A 226 2.44 0.61 15.08
CA ILE A 226 2.55 1.23 16.41
C ILE A 226 3.61 0.49 17.23
N SER A 227 4.54 1.22 17.83
CA SER A 227 5.48 0.67 18.83
C SER A 227 5.98 1.74 19.77
N GLY A 228 5.95 1.49 21.08
CA GLY A 228 6.59 2.36 22.09
C GLY A 228 6.15 3.84 22.06
N GLY A 229 4.92 4.12 21.62
CA GLY A 229 4.40 5.49 21.43
C GLY A 229 4.76 6.13 20.08
N SER A 230 5.49 5.43 19.21
CA SER A 230 5.72 5.83 17.83
C SER A 230 4.65 5.27 16.91
N LEU A 231 4.25 6.06 15.92
CA LEU A 231 3.32 5.70 14.84
C LEU A 231 4.03 5.88 13.50
N LYS A 232 3.92 4.89 12.62
CA LYS A 232 4.32 4.99 11.22
C LYS A 232 3.18 4.57 10.31
N ILE A 233 3.02 5.32 9.22
CA ILE A 233 1.97 5.13 8.25
C ILE A 233 2.64 4.79 6.92
N ILE A 234 2.20 3.70 6.30
CA ILE A 234 2.58 3.33 4.94
C ILE A 234 1.30 3.25 4.13
N GLU A 235 1.30 3.91 2.99
CA GLU A 235 0.23 3.79 1.99
C GLU A 235 0.82 3.23 0.70
N ILE A 236 0.14 2.24 0.13
CA ILE A 236 0.50 1.69 -1.18
C ILE A 236 -0.75 1.52 -2.04
N GLU A 237 -0.54 1.62 -3.35
CA GLU A 237 -1.49 1.17 -4.35
C GLU A 237 -1.13 -0.25 -4.77
N VAL A 238 -2.13 -1.13 -4.81
CA VAL A 238 -1.98 -2.50 -5.31
C VAL A 238 -2.94 -2.75 -6.45
N VAL A 239 -2.56 -3.67 -7.32
CA VAL A 239 -3.34 -4.10 -8.48
C VAL A 239 -3.32 -5.61 -8.58
N HIS A 240 -4.43 -6.20 -9.03
CA HIS A 240 -4.42 -7.57 -9.51
C HIS A 240 -3.85 -7.61 -10.92
N HIS A 241 -2.90 -8.51 -11.14
CA HIS A 241 -2.32 -8.71 -12.46
C HIS A 241 -3.43 -9.19 -13.43
N PRO A 242 -3.74 -8.48 -14.52
CA PRO A 242 -4.86 -8.80 -15.42
C PRO A 242 -4.63 -10.04 -16.30
N GLY A 243 -3.60 -10.82 -16.01
CA GLY A 243 -3.06 -11.86 -16.92
C GLY A 243 -2.38 -11.27 -18.16
N PRO A 244 -1.91 -12.10 -19.10
CA PRO A 244 -1.47 -11.62 -20.41
C PRO A 244 -2.67 -11.09 -21.24
N PRO A 245 -2.48 -10.13 -22.15
CA PRO A 245 -3.55 -9.65 -23.00
C PRO A 245 -4.00 -10.76 -23.96
N ILE A 246 -5.30 -11.08 -23.95
CA ILE A 246 -5.92 -12.04 -24.88
C ILE A 246 -6.49 -11.25 -26.05
N LEU A 247 -5.76 -11.23 -27.18
CA LEU A 247 -6.11 -10.42 -28.35
C LEU A 247 -6.99 -11.17 -29.38
N ALA A 248 -6.93 -12.50 -29.37
CA ALA A 248 -7.70 -13.38 -30.25
C ALA A 248 -7.72 -14.80 -29.66
N PRO A 249 -8.70 -15.65 -30.04
CA PRO A 249 -8.71 -17.07 -29.70
C PRO A 249 -7.51 -17.82 -30.29
N LEU A 250 -7.05 -17.40 -31.48
CA LEU A 250 -5.87 -17.93 -32.13
C LEU A 250 -4.78 -16.85 -32.16
N TYR A 251 -3.66 -17.11 -31.49
CA TYR A 251 -2.47 -16.27 -31.52
C TYR A 251 -1.32 -16.99 -32.20
N SER A 252 -0.69 -16.33 -33.18
CA SER A 252 0.52 -16.85 -33.79
C SER A 252 1.53 -15.75 -34.10
N LYS A 253 2.81 -16.10 -33.95
CA LYS A 253 3.92 -15.26 -34.40
C LYS A 253 4.16 -15.37 -35.91
N TYR A 254 3.74 -16.48 -36.52
CA TYR A 254 3.97 -16.79 -37.93
C TYR A 254 2.65 -17.16 -38.63
N SER A 255 2.72 -17.46 -39.92
CA SER A 255 1.56 -17.95 -40.68
C SER A 255 0.94 -19.18 -40.01
N VAL A 256 -0.37 -19.18 -39.85
CA VAL A 256 -1.15 -20.35 -39.44
C VAL A 256 -1.84 -20.92 -40.67
N GLU A 257 -1.62 -22.20 -40.94
CA GLU A 257 -2.33 -22.95 -41.96
C GLU A 257 -3.32 -23.90 -41.27
N ILE A 258 -4.60 -23.82 -41.65
CA ILE A 258 -5.65 -24.69 -41.12
C ILE A 258 -6.09 -25.61 -42.25
N ASN A 259 -5.70 -26.89 -42.16
CA ASN A 259 -5.99 -27.90 -43.18
C ASN A 259 -7.27 -28.68 -42.83
N GLY A 260 -8.21 -28.76 -43.77
CA GLY A 260 -9.47 -29.50 -43.63
C GLY A 260 -10.52 -29.00 -44.61
N SER A 261 -11.64 -29.72 -44.72
CA SER A 261 -12.78 -29.29 -45.55
C SER A 261 -13.56 -28.12 -44.93
N SER A 262 -13.37 -27.83 -43.63
CA SER A 262 -14.00 -26.72 -42.91
C SER A 262 -13.30 -26.44 -41.57
N ALA A 263 -13.12 -25.16 -41.21
CA ALA A 263 -12.71 -24.73 -39.88
C ALA A 263 -13.33 -23.37 -39.53
N THR A 264 -13.68 -23.15 -38.26
CA THR A 264 -14.20 -21.87 -37.76
C THR A 264 -13.48 -21.49 -36.47
N VAL A 265 -12.94 -20.28 -36.46
CA VAL A 265 -12.42 -19.65 -35.26
C VAL A 265 -13.27 -18.41 -35.04
N SER A 266 -13.87 -18.27 -33.86
CA SER A 266 -14.70 -17.14 -33.49
C SER A 266 -14.21 -16.58 -32.17
N GLY A 267 -13.98 -15.27 -32.13
CA GLY A 267 -13.74 -14.53 -30.89
C GLY A 267 -15.00 -13.90 -30.31
N ASN A 268 -16.18 -14.33 -30.78
CA ASN A 268 -17.44 -13.87 -30.22
C ASN A 268 -17.70 -14.57 -28.89
N ASP A 269 -17.88 -13.80 -27.83
CA ASP A 269 -18.31 -14.32 -26.54
C ASP A 269 -19.82 -14.56 -26.57
N THR A 270 -20.23 -15.82 -26.66
CA THR A 270 -21.65 -16.22 -26.65
C THR A 270 -22.37 -15.84 -25.35
N CYS A 271 -21.63 -15.53 -24.29
CA CYS A 271 -22.18 -15.06 -23.02
C CYS A 271 -22.39 -13.55 -22.99
N SER A 272 -21.94 -12.81 -24.03
CA SER A 272 -21.99 -11.35 -24.10
C SER A 272 -21.35 -10.65 -22.89
N THR A 273 -20.42 -11.30 -22.21
CA THR A 273 -19.70 -10.73 -21.06
C THR A 273 -18.49 -9.91 -21.48
N ASN A 274 -17.95 -10.19 -22.67
CA ASN A 274 -16.84 -9.47 -23.27
C ASN A 274 -17.17 -9.03 -24.70
N PRO A 275 -16.63 -7.89 -25.15
CA PRO A 275 -16.75 -7.49 -26.54
C PRO A 275 -16.09 -8.54 -27.48
N PRO A 276 -16.62 -8.75 -28.70
CA PRO A 276 -16.03 -9.68 -29.65
C PRO A 276 -14.58 -9.31 -29.97
N ILE A 277 -13.69 -10.28 -29.90
CA ILE A 277 -12.28 -10.14 -30.32
C ILE A 277 -12.09 -10.75 -31.72
N PRO A 278 -11.09 -10.30 -32.51
CA PRO A 278 -10.82 -10.89 -33.81
C PRO A 278 -10.52 -12.40 -33.67
N PRO A 279 -10.89 -13.22 -34.67
CA PRO A 279 -10.74 -14.67 -34.59
C PRO A 279 -9.27 -15.12 -34.58
N ALA A 280 -8.37 -14.35 -35.18
CA ALA A 280 -6.94 -14.61 -35.19
C ALA A 280 -6.15 -13.32 -35.05
N TYR A 281 -5.04 -13.40 -34.32
CA TYR A 281 -4.04 -12.35 -34.22
C TYR A 281 -2.69 -12.91 -34.68
N VAL A 282 -2.12 -12.29 -35.73
CA VAL A 282 -0.78 -12.60 -36.22
C VAL A 282 0.12 -11.41 -35.91
N LEU A 283 1.12 -11.63 -35.04
CA LEU A 283 2.13 -10.60 -34.79
C LEU A 283 2.90 -10.38 -36.11
N ASN A 284 2.90 -9.15 -36.62
CA ASN A 284 3.48 -8.78 -37.93
C ASN A 284 4.69 -9.67 -38.29
N PRO A 285 4.60 -10.51 -39.33
CA PRO A 285 5.75 -11.28 -39.77
C PRO A 285 6.85 -10.29 -40.19
N PRO A 286 8.11 -10.51 -39.80
CA PRO A 286 9.23 -9.57 -40.05
C PRO A 286 9.55 -9.34 -41.53
N ASP A 287 8.85 -10.01 -42.44
CA ASP A 287 9.06 -9.88 -43.87
C ASP A 287 7.94 -8.97 -44.42
N GLY A 288 8.29 -7.74 -44.80
CA GLY A 288 7.40 -6.66 -45.28
C GLY A 288 6.60 -6.95 -46.56
N ARG A 289 6.26 -8.21 -46.82
CA ARG A 289 5.31 -8.61 -47.86
C ARG A 289 3.91 -8.57 -47.28
N HIS A 290 3.31 -7.38 -47.36
CA HIS A 290 1.87 -7.21 -47.37
C HIS A 290 1.25 -8.05 -48.50
N LYS A 291 0.96 -9.32 -48.25
CA LYS A 291 -0.16 -9.97 -48.93
C LYS A 291 -1.41 -9.55 -48.19
N ARG A 292 -1.98 -8.42 -48.60
CA ARG A 292 -3.40 -8.16 -48.36
C ARG A 292 -4.17 -9.30 -49.03
N HIS A 293 -4.60 -10.29 -48.28
CA HIS A 293 -5.80 -11.03 -48.65
C HIS A 293 -6.99 -10.22 -48.12
N SER A 294 -7.26 -9.12 -48.82
CA SER A 294 -8.55 -8.47 -48.80
C SER A 294 -9.53 -9.41 -49.49
N GLN A 295 -10.23 -10.24 -48.71
CA GLN A 295 -11.59 -10.75 -48.94
C GLN A 295 -11.83 -11.96 -48.03
N LEU A 296 -12.44 -11.71 -46.88
CA LEU A 296 -13.28 -12.71 -46.21
C LEU A 296 -14.65 -12.08 -46.01
N ASN A 297 -15.32 -11.84 -47.13
CA ASN A 297 -16.76 -11.63 -47.16
C ASN A 297 -17.40 -13.01 -47.34
N TRP A 298 -18.23 -13.40 -46.37
CA TRP A 298 -19.13 -14.56 -46.37
C TRP A 298 -18.48 -15.95 -46.23
N PHE A 299 -18.47 -16.49 -45.01
CA PHE A 299 -18.80 -17.89 -44.75
C PHE A 299 -19.28 -18.03 -43.29
N SER A 300 -20.57 -18.35 -43.12
CA SER A 300 -21.19 -18.70 -41.84
C SER A 300 -21.75 -20.10 -41.97
N ILE A 301 -21.29 -21.04 -41.14
CA ILE A 301 -22.01 -22.27 -40.82
C ILE A 301 -21.95 -22.43 -39.30
N ILE A 302 -23.13 -22.46 -38.69
CA ILE A 302 -23.35 -22.51 -37.25
C ILE A 302 -23.04 -23.94 -36.77
N ALA A 303 -22.02 -24.09 -35.92
CA ALA A 303 -21.86 -25.24 -35.05
C ALA A 303 -22.19 -24.80 -33.62
N THR A 304 -23.48 -24.79 -33.29
CA THR A 304 -23.96 -24.78 -31.91
C THR A 304 -23.49 -26.04 -31.21
N ASN A 305 -22.46 -25.92 -30.36
CA ASN A 305 -22.29 -26.66 -29.09
C ASN A 305 -20.89 -26.44 -28.51
N TRP A 306 -20.54 -25.19 -28.16
CA TRP A 306 -19.90 -25.00 -26.86
C TRP A 306 -21.06 -24.93 -25.88
N THR A 307 -21.28 -26.04 -25.17
CA THR A 307 -22.35 -26.17 -24.19
C THR A 307 -22.45 -24.92 -23.32
N ASN A 308 -23.65 -24.36 -23.25
CA ASN A 308 -24.16 -23.29 -22.40
C ASN A 308 -23.77 -23.46 -20.91
N ARG A 309 -22.49 -23.35 -20.58
CA ARG A 309 -22.03 -23.24 -19.20
C ARG A 309 -21.38 -21.88 -19.06
N CYS A 310 -22.22 -20.87 -18.86
CA CYS A 310 -21.86 -19.60 -18.24
C CYS A 310 -21.47 -19.84 -16.77
N GLY A 311 -20.48 -20.70 -16.52
CA GLY A 311 -19.97 -21.05 -15.22
C GLY A 311 -18.46 -20.83 -15.25
N TYR A 312 -18.01 -19.89 -14.43
CA TYR A 312 -16.60 -19.57 -14.14
C TYR A 312 -15.70 -20.81 -14.23
N TYR A 313 -14.95 -20.93 -15.33
CA TYR A 313 -13.74 -21.73 -15.37
C TYR A 313 -12.58 -20.75 -15.48
N GLY A 314 -12.10 -20.31 -14.32
CA GLY A 314 -10.75 -19.80 -14.21
C GLY A 314 -9.80 -20.95 -14.55
N ILE A 315 -9.05 -20.80 -15.63
CA ILE A 315 -7.87 -21.61 -15.86
C ILE A 315 -6.79 -21.03 -14.94
N TYR A 316 -6.38 -21.81 -13.94
CA TYR A 316 -5.20 -21.55 -13.13
C TYR A 316 -3.93 -21.82 -13.94
#